data_AF-A0A2M6W8D1-F1
#
_entry.id   AF-A0A2M6W8D1-F1
#
_cell.length_a   1.000
_cell.length_b   1.000
_cell.length_c   1.000
_cell.angle_alpha   90.00
_cell.angle_beta   90.00
_cell.angle_gamma   90.00
#
_symmetry.space_group_name_H-M   'P 1'
#
loop_
_entity.id
_entity.type
_entity.pdbx_description
1 polymer ?
#
loop_
_entity_poly.entity_id
_entity_poly.type
_entity_poly.pdbx_seq_one_letter_code
_entity_poly.pdbx_strand_id
1 'polypeptide(L)'
;MKKIALVIFIIFLIVLSRNAFISIRDKLKTTTTTQDLKQNLEEEETKNRFLKQKLSYVKSSEFVEEQAREKLGMVKSDEYTVVSASKTLSNKTAEAPKPNWKKWIEMIF
;
A
#
# COMPACT_ATOMS: atom_id res chain seq x y z
N MET A 1 14.54 -60.55 26.94
CA MET A 1 15.38 -60.09 25.80
C MET A 1 14.59 -59.38 24.71
N LYS A 2 13.55 -59.98 24.12
CA LYS A 2 12.74 -59.34 23.05
C LYS A 2 12.13 -57.97 23.44
N LYS A 3 11.61 -57.82 24.66
CA LYS A 3 11.05 -56.55 25.15
C LYS A 3 12.10 -55.44 25.35
N ILE A 4 13.30 -55.80 25.82
CA ILE A 4 14.44 -54.85 25.94
C ILE A 4 14.89 -54.36 24.57
N ALA A 5 15.00 -55.27 23.59
CA ALA A 5 15.36 -54.90 22.21
C ALA A 5 14.32 -53.96 21.58
N LEU A 6 13.03 -54.16 21.87
CA LEU A 6 11.95 -53.31 21.38
C LEU A 6 12.02 -51.89 21.97
N VAL A 7 12.34 -51.77 23.27
CA VAL A 7 12.54 -50.48 23.95
C VAL A 7 13.75 -49.73 23.38
N ILE A 8 14.86 -50.42 23.14
CA ILE A 8 16.07 -49.82 22.53
C ILE A 8 15.77 -49.35 21.10
N PHE A 9 15.01 -50.12 20.33
CA PHE A 9 14.61 -49.75 18.98
C PHE A 9 13.71 -48.50 18.96
N ILE A 10 12.78 -48.37 19.90
CA ILE A 10 11.94 -47.18 20.05
C ILE A 10 12.77 -45.95 20.42
N ILE A 11 13.72 -46.09 21.35
CA ILE A 11 14.63 -44.98 21.73
C ILE A 11 15.46 -44.55 20.53
N PHE A 12 15.96 -45.50 19.73
CA PHE A 12 16.72 -45.22 18.52
C PHE A 12 15.91 -44.41 17.49
N LEU A 13 14.64 -44.75 17.26
CA LEU A 13 13.74 -43.99 16.38
C LEU A 13 13.45 -42.57 16.89
N ILE A 14 13.33 -42.40 18.21
CA ILE A 14 13.15 -41.07 18.82
C ILE A 14 14.40 -40.19 18.63
N VAL A 15 15.60 -40.76 18.71
CA VAL A 15 16.85 -40.01 18.50
C VAL A 15 16.99 -39.61 17.03
N LEU A 16 16.69 -40.50 16.09
CA LEU A 16 16.74 -40.20 14.65
C LEU A 16 15.72 -39.13 14.25
N SER A 17 14.50 -39.18 14.79
CA SER A 17 13.46 -38.20 14.49
C SER A 17 13.82 -36.79 14.99
N ARG A 18 14.48 -36.65 16.16
CA ARG A 18 14.91 -35.32 16.65
C ARG A 18 15.79 -34.57 15.66
N ASN A 19 16.73 -35.24 14.99
CA ASN A 19 17.64 -34.58 14.06
C ASN A 19 16.94 -34.08 12.79
N ALA A 20 15.94 -34.82 12.32
CA ALA A 20 15.13 -34.43 11.15
C ALA A 20 14.26 -33.20 11.44
N PHE A 21 13.70 -33.07 12.65
CA PHE A 21 12.83 -31.96 13.00
C PHE A 21 13.57 -30.61 13.09
N ILE A 22 14.84 -30.59 13.52
CA ILE A 22 15.64 -29.35 13.61
C ILE A 22 15.99 -28.83 12.21
N SER A 23 16.45 -29.72 11.33
CA SER A 23 16.84 -29.38 9.95
C SER A 23 15.70 -28.76 9.12
N ILE A 24 14.47 -29.25 9.30
CA ILE A 24 13.28 -28.72 8.59
C ILE A 24 12.90 -27.33 9.11
N ARG A 25 12.98 -27.10 10.43
CA ARG A 25 12.67 -25.80 11.06
C ARG A 25 13.66 -24.71 10.64
N ASP A 26 14.94 -25.05 10.54
CA ASP A 26 15.98 -24.10 10.14
C ASP A 26 15.86 -23.70 8.67
N LYS A 27 15.61 -24.68 7.78
CA LYS A 27 15.41 -24.41 6.35
C LYS A 27 14.24 -23.45 6.10
N LEU A 28 13.10 -23.66 6.77
CA LEU A 28 11.92 -22.81 6.66
C LEU A 28 12.18 -21.37 7.10
N LYS A 29 12.88 -21.18 8.22
CA LYS A 29 13.26 -19.84 8.72
C LYS A 29 14.22 -19.12 7.78
N THR A 30 15.21 -19.84 7.24
CA THR A 30 16.17 -19.22 6.31
C THR A 30 15.51 -18.78 5.00
N THR A 31 14.57 -19.57 4.46
CA THR A 31 13.87 -19.19 3.22
C THR A 31 13.02 -17.94 3.40
N THR A 32 12.25 -17.82 4.49
CA THR A 32 11.44 -16.63 4.75
C THR A 32 12.32 -15.40 4.91
N THR A 33 13.38 -15.48 5.71
CA THR A 33 14.30 -14.36 5.91
C THR A 33 14.95 -13.92 4.59
N THR A 34 15.41 -14.86 3.75
CA THR A 34 16.01 -14.47 2.46
C THR A 34 15.02 -13.86 1.47
N GLN A 35 13.76 -14.30 1.49
CA GLN A 35 12.73 -13.76 0.63
C GLN A 35 12.32 -12.35 1.09
N ASP A 36 12.13 -12.15 2.39
CA ASP A 36 11.81 -10.86 2.98
C ASP A 36 12.93 -9.83 2.72
N LEU A 37 14.20 -10.23 2.88
CA LEU A 37 15.33 -9.35 2.58
C LEU A 37 15.40 -8.99 1.08
N LYS A 38 15.12 -9.94 0.18
CA LYS A 38 15.09 -9.66 -1.27
C LYS A 38 13.97 -8.70 -1.63
N GLN A 39 12.78 -8.89 -1.06
CA GLN A 39 11.64 -8.02 -1.30
C GLN A 39 11.92 -6.59 -0.80
N ASN A 40 12.47 -6.46 0.40
CA ASN A 40 12.86 -5.16 0.95
C ASN A 40 13.91 -4.46 0.08
N LEU A 41 14.88 -5.21 -0.45
CA LEU A 41 15.91 -4.66 -1.33
C LEU A 41 15.32 -4.16 -2.66
N GLU A 42 14.42 -4.92 -3.27
CA GLU A 42 13.75 -4.54 -4.51
C GLU A 42 12.85 -3.30 -4.34
N GLU A 43 12.15 -3.21 -3.21
CA GLU A 43 11.33 -2.05 -2.86
C GLU A 43 12.21 -0.80 -2.69
N GLU A 44 13.31 -0.93 -1.96
CA GLU A 44 14.22 0.20 -1.69
C GLU A 44 14.95 0.67 -2.95
N GLU A 45 15.36 -0.26 -3.83
CA GLU A 45 15.92 0.08 -5.14
C GLU A 45 14.90 0.82 -6.02
N THR A 46 13.65 0.38 -6.02
CA THR A 46 12.58 1.01 -6.80
C THR A 46 12.30 2.43 -6.28
N LYS A 47 12.22 2.61 -4.96
CA LYS A 47 12.14 3.93 -4.33
C LYS A 47 13.33 4.80 -4.70
N ASN A 48 14.54 4.26 -4.65
CA ASN A 48 15.76 5.01 -4.98
C ASN A 48 15.75 5.47 -6.45
N ARG A 49 15.37 4.60 -7.40
CA ARG A 49 15.24 4.95 -8.82
C ARG A 49 14.20 6.04 -9.03
N PHE A 50 13.02 5.92 -8.43
CA PHE A 50 11.97 6.92 -8.50
C PHE A 50 12.42 8.28 -7.94
N LEU A 51 13.06 8.28 -6.78
CA LEU A 51 13.57 9.51 -6.15
C LEU A 51 14.66 10.17 -7.00
N LYS A 52 15.55 9.40 -7.62
CA LYS A 52 16.56 9.91 -8.55
C LYS A 52 15.92 10.58 -9.77
N GLN A 53 14.91 9.95 -10.37
CA GLN A 53 14.17 10.52 -11.50
C GLN A 53 13.46 11.82 -11.10
N LYS A 54 12.78 11.83 -9.96
CA LYS A 54 12.13 13.04 -9.43
C LYS A 54 13.13 14.15 -9.15
N LEU A 55 14.29 13.82 -8.60
CA LEU A 55 15.37 14.77 -8.34
C LEU A 55 15.92 15.36 -9.64
N SER A 56 16.11 14.55 -10.69
CA SER A 56 16.51 15.06 -12.00
C SER A 56 15.46 15.98 -12.62
N TYR A 57 14.17 15.66 -12.47
CA TYR A 57 13.08 16.50 -12.95
C TYR A 57 13.00 17.83 -12.19
N VAL A 58 13.08 17.81 -10.85
CA VAL A 58 13.05 19.05 -10.04
C VAL A 58 14.26 19.95 -10.31
N LYS A 59 15.40 19.36 -10.71
CA LYS A 59 16.59 20.12 -11.12
C LYS A 59 16.52 20.63 -12.56
N SER A 60 15.55 20.19 -13.37
CA SER A 60 15.43 20.64 -14.75
C SER A 60 15.04 22.12 -14.79
N SER A 61 15.48 22.83 -15.82
CA SER A 61 15.08 24.21 -16.06
C SER A 61 13.57 24.34 -16.29
N GLU A 62 12.95 23.31 -16.87
CA GLU A 62 11.52 23.24 -17.12
C GLU A 62 10.70 23.29 -15.81
N PHE A 63 11.10 22.53 -14.79
CA PHE A 63 10.45 22.58 -13.49
C PHE A 63 10.65 23.94 -12.79
N VAL A 64 11.84 24.53 -12.89
CA VAL A 64 12.12 25.86 -12.32
C VAL A 64 11.26 26.94 -13.00
N GLU A 65 11.14 26.90 -14.33
CA GLU A 65 10.28 27.79 -15.09
C GLU A 65 8.81 27.61 -14.73
N GLU A 66 8.34 26.37 -14.66
CA GLU A 66 6.97 26.04 -14.25
C GLU A 66 6.66 26.56 -12.84
N GLN A 67 7.53 26.30 -11.87
CA GLN A 67 7.37 26.79 -10.50
C GLN A 67 7.47 28.32 -10.38
N ALA A 68 8.36 28.96 -11.15
CA ALA A 68 8.46 30.42 -11.19
C ALA A 68 7.17 31.03 -11.77
N ARG A 69 6.67 30.45 -12.86
CA ARG A 69 5.45 30.87 -13.55
C ARG A 69 4.22 30.73 -12.65
N GLU A 70 4.04 29.58 -11.99
CA GLU A 70 2.97 29.36 -11.01
C GLU A 70 3.01 30.38 -9.87
N LYS A 71 4.19 30.61 -9.29
CA LYS A 71 4.35 31.56 -8.17
C LYS A 71 4.15 33.01 -8.58
N LEU A 72 4.51 33.37 -9.81
CA LEU A 72 4.33 34.71 -10.36
C LEU A 72 2.93 34.91 -10.97
N GLY A 73 2.07 33.89 -10.96
CA GLY A 73 0.74 33.96 -11.58
C GLY A 73 0.80 34.20 -13.10
N MET A 74 1.91 33.83 -13.73
CA MET A 74 2.11 33.96 -15.16
C MET A 74 1.56 32.72 -15.86
N VAL A 75 1.20 32.85 -17.14
CA VAL A 75 0.65 31.75 -17.95
C VAL A 75 1.46 31.70 -19.23
N LYS A 76 1.85 30.49 -19.65
CA LYS A 76 2.59 30.30 -20.89
C LYS A 76 1.70 30.69 -22.07
N SER A 77 2.30 31.21 -23.14
CA SER A 77 1.59 31.77 -24.30
C SER A 77 0.63 30.80 -25.01
N ASP A 78 0.77 29.50 -24.77
CA ASP A 78 -0.03 28.39 -25.31
C ASP A 78 -1.03 27.80 -24.30
N GLU A 79 -1.13 28.32 -23.08
CA GLU A 79 -2.07 27.85 -22.06
C GLU A 79 -3.25 28.81 -21.85
N TYR A 80 -4.46 28.25 -21.71
CA TYR A 80 -5.68 29.00 -21.40
C TYR A 80 -6.07 28.80 -19.94
N THR A 81 -6.20 29.89 -19.18
CA THR A 81 -6.71 29.84 -17.81
C THR A 81 -8.22 29.56 -17.80
N VAL A 82 -8.61 28.34 -17.43
CA VAL A 82 -10.02 28.02 -17.18
C VAL A 82 -10.35 28.42 -15.75
N VAL A 83 -10.85 29.65 -15.57
CA VAL A 83 -11.51 30.04 -14.32
C VAL A 83 -12.85 29.32 -14.29
N SER A 84 -12.85 28.10 -13.71
CA SER A 84 -14.11 27.45 -13.37
C SER A 84 -14.78 28.33 -12.33
N ALA A 85 -15.93 28.91 -12.67
CA ALA A 85 -16.87 29.33 -11.65
C ALA A 85 -17.23 28.05 -10.89
N SER A 86 -16.45 27.69 -9.87
CA SER A 86 -16.86 26.74 -8.87
C SER A 86 -18.14 27.36 -8.35
N LYS A 87 -19.26 26.86 -8.88
CA LYS A 87 -20.61 27.22 -8.47
C LYS A 87 -20.50 27.20 -6.97
N THR A 88 -20.53 28.39 -6.35
CA THR A 88 -20.53 28.53 -4.90
C THR A 88 -21.51 27.48 -4.45
N LEU A 89 -21.00 26.43 -3.80
CA LEU A 89 -21.80 25.33 -3.32
C LEU A 89 -22.71 25.98 -2.32
N SER A 90 -23.84 26.48 -2.83
CA SER A 90 -25.00 26.83 -2.06
C SER A 90 -25.28 25.54 -1.35
N ASN A 91 -24.89 25.50 -0.07
CA ASN A 91 -25.38 24.54 0.89
C ASN A 91 -26.90 24.70 0.88
N LYS A 92 -27.56 24.07 -0.09
CA LYS A 92 -28.85 23.48 0.16
C LYS A 92 -28.53 22.39 1.16
N THR A 93 -28.62 22.76 2.43
CA THR A 93 -28.81 21.83 3.53
C THR A 93 -29.72 20.75 3.00
N ALA A 94 -29.19 19.55 2.80
CA ALA A 94 -29.99 18.41 2.40
C ALA A 94 -30.96 18.19 3.57
N GLU A 95 -32.18 18.71 3.44
CA GLU A 95 -33.25 18.43 4.38
C GLU A 95 -33.37 16.90 4.46
N ALA A 96 -33.28 16.39 5.69
CA ALA A 96 -33.43 14.97 5.97
C ALA A 96 -34.69 14.44 5.25
N PRO A 97 -34.65 13.23 4.69
CA PRO A 97 -35.74 12.70 3.89
C PRO A 97 -37.06 12.83 4.68
N LYS A 98 -38.00 13.61 4.13
CA LYS A 98 -39.32 13.82 4.74
C LYS A 98 -39.93 12.46 5.09
N PRO A 99 -40.37 12.23 6.34
CA PRO A 99 -41.03 10.99 6.73
C PRO A 99 -42.20 10.66 5.81
N ASN A 100 -42.39 9.37 5.50
CA ASN A 100 -43.39 8.95 4.52
C ASN A 100 -44.80 9.45 4.85
N TRP A 101 -45.19 9.53 6.13
CA TRP A 101 -46.50 10.04 6.56
C TRP A 101 -46.76 11.49 6.09
N LYS A 102 -45.73 12.34 6.03
CA LYS A 102 -45.88 13.73 5.59
C LYS A 102 -46.19 13.80 4.09
N LYS A 103 -45.64 12.87 3.30
CA LYS A 103 -45.94 12.73 1.86
C LYS A 103 -47.39 12.31 1.64
N TRP A 104 -47.92 11.43 2.48
CA TRP A 104 -49.32 10.99 2.37
C TRP A 104 -50.31 12.13 2.65
N ILE A 105 -50.01 13.00 3.61
CA ILE A 105 -50.89 14.15 3.90
C ILE A 105 -50.90 15.14 2.73
N GLU A 106 -49.74 15.45 2.12
CA GLU A 106 -49.64 16.30 0.92
C GLU A 106 -50.38 15.72 -0.31
N MET A 107 -50.67 14.41 -0.34
CA MET A 107 -51.45 13.81 -1.43
C MET A 107 -52.95 13.87 -1.19
N ILE A 108 -53.38 13.99 0.06
CA ILE A 108 -54.80 13.92 0.45
C ILE A 108 -55.43 15.33 0.53
N PHE A 109 -54.61 16.37 0.71
CA PHE A 109 -55.02 17.79 0.74
C PHE A 109 -54.29 18.59 -0.33
#